data_AF-A0A1Z5HSU0-F1
#
_entry.id   AF-A0A1Z5HSU0-F1
#
_cell.length_a   1.000
_cell.length_b   1.000
_cell.length_c   1.000
_cell.angle_alpha   90.00
_cell.angle_beta   90.00
_cell.angle_gamma   90.00
#
_symmetry.space_group_name_H-M   'P 1'
#
loop_
_entity.id
_entity.type
_entity.pdbx_description
1 polymer ?
#
loop_
_entity_poly.entity_id
_entity_poly.type
_entity_poly.pdbx_seq_one_letter_code
_entity_poly.pdbx_strand_id
1 'polypeptide(L)'
;MRNYTVKHIFLLQLLIFLPIMSARTLHNLLYLVQDHVLHSHQFKELSPVGFYDFVRTSNGVWSKTVHSIVEDFRKDGLLPRKGFTLTPKGREVYYHVGSILNRQEFAERCLDAALRFSDDPAKANAEIKNHLTYRRTKIGENMMKGLPTH
;
A
#
# COMPACT_ATOMS: atom_id res chain seq x y z
N MET A 1 -7.61 10.44 -20.61
CA MET A 1 -6.68 10.40 -19.45
C MET A 1 -7.45 9.77 -18.29
N ARG A 2 -6.91 8.75 -17.61
CA ARG A 2 -7.62 8.08 -16.52
C ARG A 2 -7.61 8.98 -15.27
N ASN A 3 -8.70 8.99 -14.51
CA ASN A 3 -8.75 9.71 -13.23
C ASN A 3 -8.05 8.87 -12.16
N TYR A 4 -6.88 9.32 -11.70
CA TYR A 4 -6.19 8.69 -10.57
C TYR A 4 -6.91 9.03 -9.27
N THR A 5 -7.21 8.00 -8.48
CA THR A 5 -7.75 8.20 -7.12
C THR A 5 -6.62 8.46 -6.14
N VAL A 6 -6.95 8.92 -4.93
CA VAL A 6 -5.97 9.14 -3.87
C VAL A 6 -5.15 7.88 -3.54
N LYS A 7 -5.77 6.68 -3.62
CA LYS A 7 -5.07 5.39 -3.49
C LYS A 7 -4.00 5.18 -4.57
N HIS A 8 -4.26 5.61 -5.81
CA HIS A 8 -3.26 5.54 -6.88
C HIS A 8 -2.08 6.44 -6.56
N ILE A 9 -2.34 7.69 -6.17
CA ILE A 9 -1.28 8.64 -5.86
C ILE A 9 -0.42 8.12 -4.70
N PHE A 10 -1.03 7.48 -3.70
CA PHE A 10 -0.30 6.95 -2.54
C PHE A 10 0.60 5.78 -2.92
N LEU A 11 0.10 4.85 -3.74
CA LEU A 11 0.95 3.77 -4.25
C LEU A 11 2.08 4.29 -5.14
N LEU A 12 1.85 5.31 -5.98
CA LEU A 12 2.91 5.95 -6.75
C LEU A 12 4.00 6.53 -5.84
N GLN A 13 3.58 7.23 -4.77
CA GLN A 13 4.50 7.81 -3.80
C GLN A 13 5.35 6.74 -3.11
N LEU A 14 4.75 5.65 -2.66
CA LEU A 14 5.49 4.53 -2.07
C LEU A 14 6.50 3.91 -3.04
N LEU A 15 6.14 3.74 -4.32
CA LEU A 15 7.02 3.17 -5.33
C LEU A 15 8.20 4.09 -5.70
N ILE A 16 8.14 5.38 -5.35
CA ILE A 16 9.26 6.31 -5.47
C ILE A 16 10.19 6.21 -4.29
N PHE A 17 9.63 6.23 -3.09
CA PHE A 17 10.44 6.31 -1.87
C PHE A 17 11.02 4.96 -1.44
N LEU A 18 10.41 3.85 -1.86
CA LEU A 18 10.80 2.52 -1.43
C LEU A 18 11.23 1.65 -2.61
N PRO A 19 12.34 0.89 -2.49
CA PRO A 19 12.80 -0.04 -3.52
C PRO A 19 11.96 -1.33 -3.50
N ILE A 20 10.65 -1.22 -3.79
CA ILE A 20 9.74 -2.37 -3.83
C ILE A 20 10.08 -3.25 -5.02
N MET A 21 10.47 -4.51 -4.77
CA MET A 21 10.89 -5.44 -5.82
C MET A 21 9.81 -6.45 -6.23
N SER A 22 8.75 -6.62 -5.44
CA SER A 22 7.72 -7.64 -5.70
C SER A 22 6.33 -7.25 -5.24
N ALA A 23 5.32 -7.85 -5.87
CA ALA A 23 3.92 -7.69 -5.48
C ALA A 23 3.70 -8.11 -4.03
N ARG A 24 4.28 -9.25 -3.62
CA ARG A 24 4.17 -9.78 -2.26
C ARG A 24 4.66 -8.76 -1.24
N THR A 25 5.84 -8.17 -1.48
CA THR A 25 6.40 -7.12 -0.63
C THR A 25 5.47 -5.93 -0.53
N LEU A 26 4.93 -5.45 -1.66
CA LEU A 26 3.99 -4.33 -1.68
C LEU A 26 2.74 -4.60 -0.83
N HIS A 27 2.10 -5.76 -1.02
CA HIS A 27 0.88 -6.11 -0.28
C HIS A 27 1.15 -6.27 1.22
N ASN A 28 2.21 -6.98 1.60
CA ASN A 28 2.58 -7.18 3.00
C ASN A 28 2.92 -5.85 3.68
N LEU A 29 3.72 -5.00 3.02
CA LEU A 29 4.07 -3.68 3.54
C LEU A 29 2.83 -2.82 3.74
N LEU A 30 1.97 -2.69 2.72
CA LEU A 30 0.77 -1.87 2.80
C LEU A 30 -0.17 -2.31 3.93
N TYR A 31 -0.31 -3.62 4.15
CA TYR A 31 -1.09 -4.12 5.27
C TYR A 31 -0.48 -3.77 6.62
N LEU A 32 0.82 -3.99 6.83
CA LEU A 32 1.49 -3.67 8.09
C LEU A 32 1.42 -2.17 8.40
N VAL A 33 1.62 -1.33 7.38
CA VAL A 33 1.49 0.13 7.48
C VAL A 33 0.06 0.52 7.85
N GLN A 34 -0.93 -0.02 7.14
CA GLN A 34 -2.33 0.26 7.43
C GLN A 34 -2.69 -0.18 8.85
N ASP A 35 -2.37 -1.42 9.24
CA ASP A 35 -2.63 -1.94 10.59
C ASP A 35 -1.97 -1.09 11.68
N HIS A 36 -0.71 -0.67 11.48
CA HIS A 36 0.00 0.20 12.42
C HIS A 36 -0.70 1.54 12.63
N VAL A 37 -1.12 2.20 11.54
CA VAL A 37 -1.79 3.50 11.63
C VAL A 37 -3.18 3.36 12.23
N LEU A 38 -3.93 2.30 11.90
CA LEU A 38 -5.26 2.01 12.46
C LEU A 38 -5.25 1.80 13.97
N HIS A 39 -4.22 1.12 14.49
CA HIS A 39 -4.10 0.86 15.93
C HIS A 39 -3.38 1.98 16.69
N SER A 40 -2.99 3.06 16.02
CA SER A 40 -2.53 4.27 16.70
C SER A 40 -3.71 5.00 17.35
N HIS A 41 -3.51 5.60 18.54
CA HIS A 41 -4.56 6.25 19.37
C HIS A 41 -5.29 7.44 18.72
N GLN A 42 -5.09 7.69 17.42
CA GLN A 42 -5.56 8.87 16.70
C GLN A 42 -6.46 8.50 15.50
N PHE A 43 -7.02 7.30 15.51
CA PHE A 43 -7.84 6.72 14.43
C PHE A 43 -9.15 7.48 14.14
N LYS A 44 -9.68 8.26 15.09
CA LYS A 44 -11.06 8.79 15.01
C LYS A 44 -11.33 9.81 13.90
N GLU A 45 -10.32 10.32 13.19
CA GLU A 45 -10.48 11.42 12.23
C GLU A 45 -9.89 11.14 10.84
N LEU A 46 -9.47 9.90 10.54
CA LEU A 46 -8.68 9.62 9.34
C LEU A 46 -9.54 9.16 8.15
N SER A 47 -9.38 9.86 7.03
CA SER A 47 -10.00 9.62 5.72
C SER A 47 -9.75 8.20 5.18
N PRO A 48 -10.70 7.57 4.44
CA PRO A 48 -10.63 6.17 3.95
C PRO A 48 -9.55 5.89 2.88
N VAL A 49 -8.58 6.78 2.74
CA VAL A 49 -7.65 6.88 1.61
C VAL A 49 -6.64 5.74 1.54
N GLY A 50 -6.29 5.06 2.64
CA GLY A 50 -5.44 3.86 2.58
C GLY A 50 -6.07 2.63 3.20
N PHE A 51 -7.39 2.49 3.11
CA PHE A 51 -8.03 1.21 3.38
C PHE A 51 -7.99 0.35 2.13
N TYR A 52 -7.21 -0.72 2.19
CA TYR A 52 -7.20 -1.78 1.20
C TYR A 52 -7.87 -3.03 1.77
N ASP A 53 -8.47 -3.79 0.87
CA ASP A 53 -9.16 -5.04 1.15
C ASP A 53 -8.14 -6.19 1.25
N PHE A 54 -7.56 -6.40 2.43
CA PHE A 54 -6.58 -7.47 2.61
C PHE A 54 -7.23 -8.81 2.94
N VAL A 55 -6.83 -9.84 2.22
CA VAL A 55 -7.12 -11.25 2.52
C VAL A 55 -5.84 -12.00 2.84
N ARG A 56 -5.93 -12.97 3.75
CA ARG A 56 -4.80 -13.84 4.07
C ARG A 56 -4.54 -14.79 2.91
N THR A 57 -3.27 -14.96 2.57
CA THR A 57 -2.77 -15.98 1.66
C THR A 57 -1.79 -16.92 2.39
N SER A 58 -1.28 -17.95 1.70
CA SER A 58 -0.25 -18.83 2.27
C SER A 58 1.09 -18.12 2.52
N ASN A 59 1.36 -17.03 1.80
CA ASN A 59 2.67 -16.35 1.77
C ASN A 59 2.61 -14.88 2.24
N GLY A 60 1.63 -14.53 3.06
CA GLY A 60 1.37 -13.16 3.49
C GLY A 60 -0.04 -12.74 3.11
N VAL A 61 -0.22 -11.49 2.71
CA VAL A 61 -1.54 -10.93 2.41
C VAL A 61 -1.64 -10.49 0.96
N TRP A 62 -2.87 -10.33 0.49
CA TRP A 62 -3.15 -9.82 -0.85
C TRP A 62 -4.35 -8.90 -0.82
N SER A 63 -4.36 -7.89 -1.67
CA SER A 63 -5.51 -7.00 -1.86
C SER A 63 -5.87 -6.87 -3.33
N LYS A 64 -7.15 -7.02 -3.64
CA LYS A 64 -7.67 -6.84 -5.00
C LYS A 64 -7.53 -5.39 -5.43
N THR A 65 -7.77 -4.45 -4.53
CA THR A 65 -7.63 -3.01 -4.79
C THR A 65 -6.19 -2.66 -5.16
N VAL A 66 -5.21 -3.09 -4.35
CA VAL A 66 -3.78 -2.86 -4.62
C VAL A 66 -3.38 -3.48 -5.96
N HIS A 67 -3.82 -4.71 -6.22
CA HIS A 67 -3.51 -5.39 -7.47
C HIS A 67 -4.09 -4.65 -8.68
N SER A 68 -5.35 -4.21 -8.60
CA SER A 68 -5.99 -3.43 -9.66
C SER A 68 -5.23 -2.14 -9.96
N ILE A 69 -4.80 -1.41 -8.93
CA ILE A 69 -4.04 -0.17 -9.10
C ILE A 69 -2.69 -0.43 -9.79
N VAL A 70 -2.00 -1.51 -9.42
CA VAL A 70 -0.73 -1.88 -10.08
C VAL A 70 -0.96 -2.23 -11.56
N GLU A 71 -2.02 -2.96 -11.87
CA GLU A 71 -2.38 -3.26 -13.27
C GLU A 71 -2.76 -1.99 -14.05
N ASP A 72 -3.41 -1.03 -13.39
CA ASP A 72 -3.73 0.26 -13.96
C ASP A 72 -2.45 1.04 -14.30
N PHE A 73 -1.47 1.08 -13.42
CA PHE A 73 -0.15 1.67 -13.71
C PHE A 73 0.57 1.00 -14.87
N ARG A 74 0.46 -0.33 -15.01
CA ARG A 74 1.05 -1.06 -16.14
C ARG A 74 0.37 -0.70 -17.45
N LYS A 75 -0.97 -0.66 -17.46
CA LYS A 75 -1.75 -0.26 -18.64
C LYS A 75 -1.44 1.16 -19.07
N ASP A 76 -1.27 2.06 -18.10
CA ASP A 76 -0.97 3.47 -18.34
C ASP A 76 0.51 3.73 -18.64
N GLY A 77 1.37 2.70 -18.57
CA GLY A 77 2.81 2.77 -18.86
C GLY A 77 3.64 3.47 -17.78
N LEU A 78 3.11 3.58 -16.56
CA LEU A 78 3.81 4.14 -15.40
C LEU A 78 4.73 3.11 -14.75
N LEU A 79 4.39 1.83 -14.89
CA LEU A 79 5.22 0.69 -14.51
C LEU A 79 5.54 -0.18 -15.72
N PRO A 80 6.71 -0.85 -15.74
CA PRO A 80 6.99 -1.89 -16.72
C PRO A 80 6.05 -3.09 -16.54
N ARG A 81 5.92 -3.91 -17.59
CA ARG A 81 5.12 -5.16 -17.55
C ARG A 81 5.55 -6.10 -16.41
N LYS A 82 6.85 -6.11 -16.11
CA LYS A 82 7.45 -6.85 -14.99
C LYS A 82 8.31 -5.88 -14.17
N GLY A 83 8.14 -5.90 -12.86
CA GLY A 83 8.82 -4.98 -11.94
C GLY A 83 7.89 -3.92 -11.36
N PHE A 84 8.48 -3.11 -10.48
CA PHE A 84 7.80 -2.11 -9.65
C PHE A 84 8.53 -0.75 -9.63
N THR A 85 9.68 -0.66 -10.30
CA THR A 85 10.37 0.62 -10.53
C THR A 85 9.59 1.43 -11.56
N LEU A 86 9.27 2.68 -11.24
CA LEU A 86 8.57 3.57 -12.15
C LEU A 86 9.36 3.82 -13.43
N THR A 87 8.63 3.89 -14.54
CA THR A 87 9.15 4.38 -15.82
C THR A 87 9.39 5.89 -15.74
N PRO A 88 10.10 6.50 -16.71
CA PRO A 88 10.21 7.96 -16.80
C PRO A 88 8.84 8.66 -16.76
N LYS A 89 7.85 8.13 -17.51
CA LYS A 89 6.47 8.61 -17.48
C LYS A 89 5.82 8.47 -16.10
N GLY A 90 6.05 7.36 -15.42
CA GLY A 90 5.55 7.15 -14.05
C GLY A 90 6.07 8.20 -13.07
N ARG A 91 7.36 8.52 -13.15
CA ARG A 91 7.98 9.59 -12.33
C ARG A 91 7.41 10.96 -12.67
N GLU A 92 7.27 11.28 -13.95
CA GLU A 92 6.67 12.54 -14.40
C GLU A 92 5.25 12.71 -13.86
N VAL A 93 4.40 11.68 -14.01
CA VAL A 93 3.03 11.71 -13.46
C VAL A 93 3.06 11.96 -11.97
N TYR A 94 3.90 11.24 -11.22
CA TYR A 94 4.04 11.49 -9.79
C TYR A 94 4.38 12.95 -9.48
N TYR A 95 5.36 13.57 -10.16
CA TYR A 95 5.71 14.96 -9.87
C TYR A 95 4.55 15.94 -10.15
N HIS A 96 3.64 15.58 -11.06
CA HIS A 96 2.43 16.36 -11.32
C HIS A 96 1.33 16.15 -10.27
N VAL A 97 1.17 14.94 -9.72
CA VAL A 97 0.06 14.60 -8.82
C VAL A 97 0.45 14.45 -7.34
N GLY A 98 1.74 14.37 -7.03
CA GLY A 98 2.25 14.07 -5.69
C GLY A 98 1.89 15.11 -4.65
N SER A 99 1.74 16.38 -5.07
CA SER A 99 1.30 17.48 -4.20
C SER A 99 -0.12 17.30 -3.65
N ILE A 100 -0.95 16.45 -4.26
CA ILE A 100 -2.32 16.15 -3.81
C ILE A 100 -2.31 15.44 -2.46
N LEU A 101 -1.27 14.63 -2.17
CA LEU A 101 -1.16 13.89 -0.91
C LEU A 101 -0.50 14.65 0.22
N ASN A 102 0.30 15.68 -0.07
CA ASN A 102 0.96 16.53 0.94
C ASN A 102 -0.04 17.36 1.79
N ARG A 103 -1.33 17.07 1.72
CA ARG A 103 -2.40 17.67 2.52
C ARG A 103 -3.23 16.64 3.28
N GLN A 104 -2.79 15.38 3.29
CA GLN A 104 -3.52 14.28 3.93
C GLN A 104 -2.68 13.64 5.02
N GLU A 105 -3.00 14.00 6.27
CA GLU A 105 -2.34 13.48 7.47
C GLU A 105 -2.27 11.94 7.51
N PHE A 106 -3.33 11.27 7.06
CA PHE A 106 -3.33 9.80 6.99
C PHE A 106 -2.25 9.26 6.03
N ALA A 107 -2.12 9.87 4.85
CA ALA A 107 -1.15 9.45 3.85
C ALA A 107 0.28 9.73 4.34
N GLU A 108 0.51 10.85 5.01
CA GLU A 108 1.79 11.18 5.65
C GLU A 108 2.17 10.14 6.70
N ARG A 109 1.26 9.80 7.63
CA ARG A 109 1.51 8.76 8.65
C ARG A 109 1.76 7.38 8.05
N CYS A 110 1.02 7.02 7.01
CA CYS A 110 1.25 5.77 6.31
C CYS A 110 2.62 5.78 5.65
N LEU A 111 3.04 6.91 5.06
CA LEU A 111 4.37 7.04 4.49
C LEU A 111 5.44 6.93 5.59
N ASP A 112 5.30 7.63 6.71
CA ASP A 112 6.24 7.57 7.84
C ASP A 112 6.38 6.14 8.38
N ALA A 113 5.27 5.42 8.52
CA ALA A 113 5.28 4.02 8.92
C ALA A 113 5.97 3.15 7.86
N ALA A 114 5.73 3.41 6.57
CA ALA A 114 6.36 2.67 5.48
C ALA A 114 7.86 2.95 5.36
N LEU A 115 8.31 4.17 5.66
CA LEU A 115 9.70 4.58 5.63
C LEU A 115 10.56 3.86 6.68
N ARG A 116 9.97 3.24 7.71
CA ARG A 116 10.68 2.31 8.61
C ARG A 116 11.27 1.10 7.87
N PHE A 117 10.76 0.81 6.67
CA PHE A 117 11.23 -0.25 5.79
C PHE A 117 12.11 0.28 4.64
N SER A 118 12.57 1.54 4.67
CA SER A 118 13.32 2.15 3.56
C SER A 118 14.57 1.37 3.17
N ASP A 119 15.30 0.86 4.16
CA ASP A 119 16.55 0.11 3.93
C ASP A 119 16.30 -1.23 3.25
N ASP A 120 15.20 -1.90 3.62
CA ASP A 120 14.82 -3.20 3.07
C ASP A 120 13.31 -3.45 3.21
N PRO A 121 12.52 -3.12 2.17
CA PRO A 121 11.09 -3.40 2.17
C PRO A 121 10.76 -4.89 2.27
N ALA A 122 11.66 -5.79 1.90
CA ALA A 122 11.40 -7.22 1.96
C ALA A 122 11.26 -7.74 3.40
N LYS A 123 11.73 -6.99 4.41
CA LYS A 123 11.48 -7.29 5.84
C LYS A 123 10.00 -7.41 6.16
N ALA A 124 9.13 -6.69 5.45
CA ALA A 124 7.67 -6.81 5.58
C ALA A 124 7.17 -8.24 5.36
N ASN A 125 7.84 -9.03 4.50
CA ASN A 125 7.48 -10.43 4.25
C ASN A 125 7.81 -11.37 5.42
N ALA A 126 8.80 -11.02 6.25
CA ALA A 126 9.11 -11.75 7.47
C ALA A 126 8.19 -11.28 8.60
N GLU A 127 8.01 -9.96 8.75
CA GLU A 127 7.22 -9.36 9.81
C GLU A 127 5.75 -9.76 9.77
N ILE A 128 5.17 -9.86 8.57
CA ILE A 128 3.77 -10.31 8.41
C ILE A 128 3.51 -11.68 9.04
N LYS A 129 4.51 -12.58 9.04
CA LYS A 129 4.36 -13.93 9.61
C LYS A 129 4.24 -13.90 11.13
N ASN A 130 4.79 -12.88 11.77
CA ASN A 130 4.72 -12.66 13.22
C ASN A 130 3.48 -11.85 13.62
N HIS A 131 2.80 -11.21 12.66
CA HIS A 131 1.63 -10.38 12.92
C HIS A 131 0.47 -11.20 13.52
N LEU A 132 -0.09 -10.75 14.65
CA LEU A 132 -1.07 -11.52 15.41
C LEU A 132 -2.34 -11.81 14.61
N THR A 133 -2.89 -10.77 13.96
CA THR A 133 -4.08 -10.89 13.11
C THR A 133 -3.83 -11.82 11.93
N TYR A 134 -2.64 -11.76 11.32
CA TYR A 134 -2.26 -12.68 10.24
C TYR A 134 -2.29 -14.14 10.71
N ARG A 135 -1.69 -14.43 11.86
CA ARG A 135 -1.61 -15.79 12.40
C ARG A 135 -2.99 -16.37 12.74
N ARG A 136 -3.92 -15.54 13.21
CA ARG A 136 -5.26 -15.95 13.65
C ARG A 136 -6.28 -16.09 12.51
N THR A 137 -6.21 -15.28 11.48
CA THR A 137 -7.16 -15.30 10.34
C THR A 137 -6.94 -16.52 9.46
N LYS A 138 -7.96 -17.19 8.91
CA LYS A 138 -7.72 -18.34 8.02
C LYS A 138 -7.30 -17.90 6.61
N ILE A 139 -6.63 -18.78 5.86
CA ILE A 139 -6.31 -18.49 4.44
C ILE A 139 -7.62 -18.23 3.68
N GLY A 140 -7.63 -17.20 2.85
CA GLY A 140 -8.80 -16.76 2.08
C GLY A 140 -9.75 -15.82 2.84
N GLU A 141 -9.57 -15.64 4.14
CA GLU A 141 -10.41 -14.73 4.92
C GLU A 141 -9.91 -13.29 4.89
N ASN A 142 -10.87 -12.36 4.97
CA ASN A 142 -10.61 -10.94 5.11
C ASN A 142 -9.92 -10.65 6.46
N MET A 143 -8.83 -9.91 6.40
CA MET A 143 -7.98 -9.53 7.53
C MET A 143 -8.36 -8.20 8.17
N MET A 144 -9.29 -7.47 7.58
CA MET A 144 -9.75 -6.15 8.01
C MET A 144 -11.09 -6.20 8.78
N LYS A 145 -11.44 -7.35 9.37
CA LYS A 145 -12.70 -7.52 10.13
C LYS A 145 -12.73 -6.55 11.32
N GLY A 146 -13.75 -5.69 11.38
CA GLY A 146 -13.97 -4.74 12.47
C GLY A 146 -13.68 -3.27 12.15
N LEU A 147 -13.22 -2.94 10.94
CA LEU A 147 -13.11 -1.56 10.49
C LEU A 147 -14.43 -1.07 9.90
N PRO A 148 -14.82 0.19 10.14
CA PRO A 148 -16.04 0.74 9.56
C PRO A 148 -15.96 0.67 8.03
N THR A 149 -16.86 -0.10 7.43
CA THR A 149 -17.16 -0.01 6.00
C THR A 149 -17.96 1.27 5.80
N HIS A 150 -17.32 2.30 5.26
CA HIS A 150 -18.01 3.48 4.73
C HIS A 150 -18.27 3.28 3.24
#